data_AF-A0A914KQS2-F1
#
_entry.id   AF-A0A914KQS2-F1
#
_cell.length_a   1.000
_cell.length_b   1.000
_cell.length_c   1.000
_cell.angle_alpha   90.00
_cell.angle_beta   90.00
_cell.angle_gamma   90.00
#
_symmetry.space_group_name_H-M   'P 1'
#
loop_
_entity.id
_entity.type
_entity.pdbx_description
1 polymer ?
#
loop_
_entity_poly.entity_id
_entity_poly.type
_entity_poly.pdbx_seq_one_letter_code
_entity_poly.pdbx_strand_id
1 'polypeptide(L)'
;MKGILTQELAQEFDFITIGIEDVIFSYLPQKEANTVQNTVEINELLRRNPGIINLRWVLQMVGAKIATAHTNVQRFIVDIVPELSFILKSAAFTALDHRDQLGEFDKKYHVLFALELYISAEYQLLESGPSSSFSSSPSTSKNKKETDEERELRQEARQLLRGGADEADKGRLEKRLESFHECAEPFLAFFRKHKRIVRLDLKVPYNEDLFRTVRQLFVDFGFGRNNDSIRVVLFLQNETQVDAIDTEYYHMRKIRLGDICHDKDESLTNQIRAIRKYIYRTAQVGEHILVLLKGLNTTDSKRNKQRINFIEYRTTYLDYYIRSNSRESPRQRCKMPFRTITSTQGEVCLFPEAMSARLCKRIGNIFGEKLSMTETSESVRVHVWPSG
;
A
#
# COMPACT_ATOMS: atom_id res chain seq x y z
N MET A 1 10.33 10.27 7.41
CA MET A 1 9.24 9.30 7.70
C MET A 1 8.12 9.31 6.66
N LYS A 2 7.53 10.45 6.30
CA LYS A 2 6.52 10.57 5.23
C LYS A 2 6.92 9.84 3.93
N GLY A 3 8.12 10.11 3.41
CA GLY A 3 8.65 9.47 2.20
C GLY A 3 8.70 7.94 2.27
N ILE A 4 9.19 7.38 3.39
CA ILE A 4 9.25 5.92 3.62
C ILE A 4 7.85 5.32 3.61
N LEU A 5 6.88 5.96 4.28
CA LEU A 5 5.50 5.49 4.30
C LEU A 5 4.88 5.51 2.89
N THR A 6 5.08 6.59 2.14
CA THR A 6 4.55 6.68 0.76
C THR A 6 5.21 5.66 -0.17
N GLN A 7 6.48 5.34 0.03
CA GLN A 7 7.20 4.33 -0.75
C GLN A 7 6.69 2.92 -0.45
N GLU A 8 6.51 2.58 0.83
CA GLU A 8 5.92 1.30 1.26
C GLU A 8 4.51 1.13 0.68
N LEU A 9 3.67 2.17 0.76
CA LEU A 9 2.34 2.14 0.17
C LEU A 9 2.40 1.99 -1.36
N ALA A 10 3.33 2.66 -2.03
CA ALA A 10 3.53 2.54 -3.47
C ALA A 10 3.90 1.11 -3.87
N GLN A 11 4.84 0.48 -3.16
CA GLN A 11 5.27 -0.88 -3.42
C GLN A 11 4.17 -1.90 -3.11
N GLU A 12 3.52 -1.76 -1.96
CA GLU A 12 2.61 -2.78 -1.46
C GLU A 12 1.19 -2.68 -2.00
N PHE A 13 0.74 -1.52 -2.50
CA PHE A 13 -0.63 -1.35 -2.97
C PHE A 13 -0.73 -0.73 -4.38
N ASP A 14 0.40 -0.63 -5.08
CA ASP A 14 0.53 -0.02 -6.42
C ASP A 14 0.04 1.43 -6.47
N PHE A 15 0.31 2.21 -5.41
CA PHE A 15 0.06 3.65 -5.45
C PHE A 15 1.12 4.37 -6.28
N ILE A 16 0.69 5.31 -7.11
CA ILE A 16 1.58 6.31 -7.70
C ILE A 16 1.63 7.52 -6.76
N THR A 17 2.81 7.85 -6.27
CA THR A 17 3.03 9.03 -5.44
C THR A 17 3.21 10.26 -6.33
N ILE A 18 2.48 11.33 -6.03
CA ILE A 18 2.57 12.64 -6.66
C ILE A 18 2.98 13.65 -5.59
N GLY A 19 4.24 14.09 -5.62
CA GLY A 19 4.71 15.22 -4.82
C GLY A 19 4.37 16.55 -5.49
N ILE A 20 3.83 17.50 -4.72
CA ILE A 20 3.55 18.86 -5.23
C ILE A 20 4.82 19.62 -5.64
N GLU A 21 5.95 19.36 -5.00
CA GLU A 21 7.23 19.96 -5.39
C GLU A 21 7.62 19.52 -6.80
N ASP A 22 7.55 18.21 -7.08
CA ASP A 22 7.80 17.67 -8.41
C ASP A 22 6.83 18.25 -9.44
N VAL A 23 5.57 18.45 -9.06
CA VAL A 23 4.57 19.12 -9.91
C VAL A 23 5.00 20.55 -10.22
N ILE A 24 5.37 21.33 -9.20
CA ILE A 24 5.80 22.72 -9.40
C ILE A 24 7.07 22.77 -10.26
N PHE A 25 8.08 21.96 -9.97
CA PHE A 25 9.32 21.92 -10.74
C PHE A 25 9.13 21.44 -12.19
N SER A 26 8.17 20.55 -12.44
CA SER A 26 7.90 20.06 -13.80
C SER A 26 7.08 21.05 -14.64
N TYR A 27 6.13 21.75 -14.04
CA TYR A 27 5.11 22.54 -14.77
C TYR A 27 5.30 24.06 -14.68
N LEU A 28 5.95 24.58 -13.63
CA LEU A 28 6.18 26.03 -13.51
C LEU A 28 7.10 26.57 -14.63
N PRO A 29 8.19 25.90 -15.03
CA PRO A 29 8.97 26.31 -16.19
C PRO A 29 8.12 26.48 -17.45
N GLN A 30 7.23 25.52 -17.72
CA GLN A 30 6.36 25.54 -18.90
C GLN A 30 5.36 26.70 -18.85
N LYS A 31 4.85 27.02 -17.65
CA LYS A 31 3.97 28.18 -17.42
C LYS A 31 4.66 29.50 -17.78
N GLU A 32 5.96 29.60 -17.47
CA GLU A 32 6.80 30.78 -17.74
C GLU A 32 7.64 30.64 -19.01
N ALA A 33 7.14 29.91 -20.01
CA ALA A 33 7.79 29.74 -21.32
C ALA A 33 9.26 29.28 -21.28
N ASN A 34 9.60 28.45 -20.27
CA ASN A 34 10.94 27.89 -20.00
C ASN A 34 12.03 28.94 -19.71
N THR A 35 11.64 30.14 -19.26
CA THR A 35 12.56 31.20 -18.80
C THR A 35 13.22 30.89 -17.46
N VAL A 36 12.68 29.91 -16.74
CA VAL A 36 13.13 29.46 -15.42
C VAL A 36 13.35 27.96 -15.52
N GLN A 37 14.57 27.48 -15.28
CA GLN A 37 14.96 26.08 -15.54
C GLN A 37 15.51 25.35 -14.31
N ASN A 38 15.92 26.06 -13.27
CA ASN A 38 16.49 25.46 -12.07
C ASN A 38 15.79 25.94 -10.78
N THR A 39 16.04 25.23 -9.68
CA THR A 39 15.43 25.48 -8.37
C THR A 39 15.74 26.88 -7.83
N VAL A 40 16.90 27.45 -8.14
CA VAL A 40 17.32 28.79 -7.67
C VAL A 40 16.47 29.86 -8.34
N GLU A 41 16.32 29.80 -9.66
CA GLU A 41 15.50 30.72 -10.43
C GLU A 41 14.01 30.60 -10.04
N ILE A 42 13.53 29.37 -9.79
CA ILE A 42 12.16 29.13 -9.30
C ILE A 42 11.94 29.79 -7.94
N ASN A 43 12.90 29.67 -7.03
CA ASN A 43 12.85 30.33 -5.73
C ASN A 43 12.85 31.87 -5.87
N GLU A 44 13.69 32.43 -6.72
CA GLU A 44 13.68 33.88 -7.00
C GLU A 44 12.34 34.35 -7.58
N LEU A 45 11.79 33.59 -8.53
CA LEU A 45 10.50 33.87 -9.14
C LEU A 45 9.38 33.86 -8.11
N LEU A 46 9.31 32.82 -7.27
CA LEU A 46 8.29 32.70 -6.22
C LEU A 46 8.44 33.77 -5.13
N ARG A 47 9.66 34.25 -4.85
CA ARG A 47 9.87 35.40 -3.95
C ARG A 47 9.38 36.70 -4.56
N ARG A 48 9.64 36.94 -5.85
CA ARG A 48 9.22 38.16 -6.56
C ARG A 48 7.72 38.18 -6.83
N ASN A 49 7.12 37.03 -7.11
CA ASN A 49 5.71 36.87 -7.41
C ASN A 49 5.12 35.62 -6.73
N PRO A 50 4.78 35.68 -5.43
CA PRO A 50 4.21 34.55 -4.70
C PRO A 50 2.86 34.06 -5.25
N GLY A 51 2.13 34.94 -5.97
CA GLY A 51 0.82 34.66 -6.57
C GLY A 51 0.89 33.95 -7.92
N ILE A 52 2.09 33.76 -8.49
CA ILE A 52 2.28 33.06 -9.76
C ILE A 52 1.77 31.61 -9.70
N ILE A 53 1.83 30.99 -8.53
CA ILE A 53 1.19 29.72 -8.23
C ILE A 53 0.06 29.95 -7.21
N ASN A 54 -1.10 29.35 -7.50
CA ASN A 54 -2.23 29.29 -6.58
C ASN A 54 -2.71 27.83 -6.51
N LEU A 55 -3.49 27.51 -5.48
CA LEU A 55 -3.89 26.12 -5.24
C LEU A 55 -4.68 25.51 -6.40
N ARG A 56 -5.55 26.29 -7.05
CA ARG A 56 -6.31 25.82 -8.22
C ARG A 56 -5.37 25.35 -9.34
N TRP A 57 -4.33 26.13 -9.64
CA TRP A 57 -3.32 25.74 -10.64
C TRP A 57 -2.54 24.48 -10.20
N VAL A 58 -2.10 24.42 -8.93
CA VAL A 58 -1.39 23.23 -8.41
C VAL A 58 -2.25 21.96 -8.57
N LEU A 59 -3.51 22.01 -8.14
CA LEU A 59 -4.44 20.88 -8.26
C LEU A 59 -4.76 20.52 -9.72
N GLN A 60 -4.79 21.49 -10.63
CA GLN A 60 -4.91 21.21 -12.06
C GLN A 60 -3.70 20.44 -12.60
N MET A 61 -2.48 20.81 -12.19
CA MET A 61 -1.26 20.12 -12.62
C MET A 61 -1.13 18.73 -12.00
N VAL A 62 -1.55 18.55 -10.74
CA VAL A 62 -1.75 17.21 -10.14
C VAL A 62 -2.74 16.40 -10.99
N GLY A 63 -3.85 17.01 -11.37
CA GLY A 63 -4.86 16.39 -12.23
C GLY A 63 -4.33 16.01 -13.62
N ALA A 64 -3.41 16.80 -14.18
CA ALA A 64 -2.72 16.47 -15.42
C ALA A 64 -1.79 15.26 -15.24
N LYS A 65 -1.02 15.19 -14.15
CA LYS A 65 -0.19 14.01 -13.83
C LYS A 65 -1.03 12.74 -13.71
N ILE A 66 -2.17 12.82 -13.03
CA ILE A 66 -3.13 11.71 -12.92
C ILE A 66 -3.60 11.26 -14.31
N ALA A 67 -3.93 12.20 -15.19
CA ALA A 67 -4.42 11.90 -16.54
C ALA A 67 -3.34 11.28 -17.46
N THR A 68 -2.07 11.67 -17.28
CA THR A 68 -0.94 11.16 -18.08
C THR A 68 -0.39 9.81 -17.61
N ALA A 69 -0.77 9.36 -16.41
CA ALA A 69 -0.34 8.05 -15.90
C ALA A 69 -0.96 6.94 -16.79
N HIS A 70 -0.16 6.38 -17.70
CA HIS A 70 -0.60 5.37 -18.64
C HIS A 70 -1.05 4.07 -17.95
N THR A 71 -2.27 3.65 -18.27
CA THR A 71 -2.81 2.27 -18.29
C THR A 71 -2.45 1.32 -17.14
N ASN A 72 -3.49 0.93 -16.39
CA ASN A 72 -3.59 -0.13 -15.37
C ASN A 72 -3.43 0.26 -13.90
N VAL A 73 -3.01 1.49 -13.58
CA VAL A 73 -2.94 1.98 -12.20
C VAL A 73 -4.07 2.98 -11.95
N GLN A 74 -4.84 2.78 -10.88
CA GLN A 74 -6.01 3.59 -10.53
C GLN A 74 -5.88 4.25 -9.15
N ARG A 75 -4.68 4.26 -8.58
CA ARG A 75 -4.48 4.62 -7.18
C ARG A 75 -3.33 5.62 -7.06
N PHE A 76 -3.61 6.74 -6.42
CA PHE A 76 -2.67 7.85 -6.29
C PHE A 76 -2.57 8.29 -4.83
N ILE A 77 -1.36 8.59 -4.39
CA ILE A 77 -1.11 9.33 -3.15
C ILE A 77 -0.62 10.71 -3.55
N VAL A 78 -1.31 11.75 -3.12
CA VAL A 78 -0.89 13.14 -3.36
C VAL A 78 -0.26 13.67 -2.08
N ASP A 79 1.04 13.88 -2.11
CA ASP A 79 1.77 14.56 -1.05
C ASP A 79 1.64 16.07 -1.24
N ILE A 80 0.65 16.64 -0.54
CA ILE A 80 0.14 17.99 -0.79
C ILE A 80 0.90 19.09 -0.04
N VAL A 81 1.61 18.76 1.05
CA VAL A 81 2.29 19.77 1.88
C VAL A 81 3.76 19.84 1.49
N PRO A 82 4.25 21.01 0.99
CA PRO A 82 5.65 21.18 0.64
C PRO A 82 6.58 21.09 1.84
N GLU A 83 7.78 20.58 1.61
CA GLU A 83 8.91 20.64 2.53
C GLU A 83 9.77 21.89 2.28
N LEU A 84 9.80 22.38 1.03
CA LEU A 84 10.57 23.56 0.65
C LEU A 84 9.91 24.86 1.12
N SER A 85 10.61 25.57 2.01
CA SER A 85 10.11 26.80 2.66
C SER A 85 9.67 27.90 1.70
N PHE A 86 10.29 28.04 0.52
CA PHE A 86 9.90 29.07 -0.46
C PHE A 86 8.61 28.71 -1.20
N ILE A 87 8.27 27.41 -1.31
CA ILE A 87 6.98 26.95 -1.85
C ILE A 87 5.90 27.11 -0.81
N LEU A 88 6.17 26.72 0.45
CA LEU A 88 5.26 26.93 1.59
C LEU A 88 4.79 28.38 1.73
N LYS A 89 5.66 29.35 1.41
CA LYS A 89 5.36 30.79 1.47
C LYS A 89 4.58 31.33 0.26
N SER A 90 4.32 30.52 -0.75
CA SER A 90 3.55 30.96 -1.92
C SER A 90 2.07 31.15 -1.58
N ALA A 91 1.35 31.88 -2.44
CA ALA A 91 -0.08 32.12 -2.25
C ALA A 91 -0.93 30.83 -2.28
N ALA A 92 -0.40 29.75 -2.87
CA ALA A 92 -1.05 28.46 -2.93
C ALA A 92 -1.15 27.75 -1.56
N PHE A 93 -0.26 28.07 -0.61
CA PHE A 93 -0.11 27.32 0.65
C PHE A 93 -0.26 28.20 1.90
N THR A 94 -0.35 29.52 1.73
CA THR A 94 -0.59 30.49 2.80
C THR A 94 -2.07 30.93 2.91
N ALA A 95 -2.92 30.49 1.98
CA ALA A 95 -4.34 30.84 2.00
C ALA A 95 -5.06 30.10 3.14
N LEU A 96 -5.90 30.84 3.88
CA LEU A 96 -6.64 30.31 5.03
C LEU A 96 -7.82 29.40 4.65
N ASP A 97 -8.27 29.44 3.39
CA ASP A 97 -9.42 28.68 2.92
C ASP A 97 -9.16 28.05 1.55
N HIS A 98 -9.26 26.72 1.51
CA HIS A 98 -9.07 25.89 0.31
C HIS A 98 -10.36 25.17 -0.12
N ARG A 99 -11.51 25.49 0.48
CA ARG A 99 -12.76 24.71 0.34
C ARG A 99 -13.23 24.57 -1.11
N ASP A 100 -13.24 25.65 -1.87
CA ASP A 100 -13.76 25.63 -3.24
C ASP A 100 -12.86 24.82 -4.17
N GLN A 101 -11.55 25.04 -4.09
CA GLN A 101 -10.56 24.35 -4.92
C GLN A 101 -10.49 22.86 -4.59
N LEU A 102 -10.50 22.50 -3.30
CA LEU A 102 -10.55 21.11 -2.86
C LEU A 102 -11.89 20.45 -3.21
N GLY A 103 -13.00 21.18 -3.10
CA GLY A 103 -14.32 20.70 -3.50
C GLY A 103 -14.43 20.40 -5.00
N GLU A 104 -13.88 21.27 -5.85
CA GLU A 104 -13.79 21.05 -7.30
C GLU A 104 -12.93 19.81 -7.62
N PHE A 105 -11.76 19.70 -6.97
CA PHE A 105 -10.85 18.58 -7.19
C PHE A 105 -11.43 17.24 -6.70
N ASP A 106 -12.01 17.21 -5.50
CA ASP A 106 -12.63 16.02 -4.91
C ASP A 106 -13.83 15.52 -5.72
N LYS A 107 -14.66 16.43 -6.25
CA LYS A 107 -15.76 16.04 -7.15
C LYS A 107 -15.27 15.36 -8.43
N LYS A 108 -14.08 15.76 -8.92
CA LYS A 108 -13.52 15.25 -10.18
C LYS A 108 -12.77 13.92 -10.01
N TYR A 109 -12.02 13.78 -8.91
CA TYR A 109 -11.10 12.65 -8.71
C TYR A 109 -11.51 11.70 -7.57
N HIS A 110 -12.59 12.00 -6.83
CA HIS A 110 -13.15 11.19 -5.74
C HIS A 110 -12.09 10.83 -4.67
N VAL A 111 -11.60 11.82 -3.95
CA VAL A 111 -10.56 11.61 -2.94
C VAL A 111 -11.14 10.79 -1.77
N LEU A 112 -10.53 9.64 -1.48
CA LEU A 112 -11.01 8.73 -0.43
C LEU A 112 -10.92 9.34 0.96
N PHE A 113 -9.74 9.80 1.35
CA PHE A 113 -9.49 10.45 2.64
C PHE A 113 -8.14 11.19 2.63
N ALA A 114 -7.95 12.07 3.62
CA ALA A 114 -6.65 12.61 3.98
C ALA A 114 -6.00 11.77 5.07
N LEU A 115 -4.72 11.44 4.90
CA LEU A 115 -3.90 10.76 5.89
C LEU A 115 -3.05 11.80 6.63
N GLU A 116 -3.39 12.04 7.90
CA GLU A 116 -2.64 12.92 8.79
C GLU A 116 -1.63 12.10 9.58
N LEU A 117 -0.35 12.31 9.32
CA LEU A 117 0.74 11.74 10.12
C LEU A 117 1.16 12.78 11.14
N TYR A 118 0.97 12.50 12.42
CA TYR A 118 1.30 13.43 13.50
C TYR A 118 2.17 12.76 14.57
N ILE A 119 2.83 13.58 15.38
CA ILE A 119 3.64 13.12 16.50
C ILE A 119 3.01 13.64 17.79
N SER A 120 2.46 12.75 18.62
CA SER A 120 1.82 13.16 19.88
C SER A 120 2.79 13.80 20.88
N ALA A 121 4.06 13.38 20.86
CA ALA A 121 5.13 13.90 21.72
C ALA A 121 6.01 14.95 21.03
N GLU A 122 5.46 15.73 20.10
CA GLU A 122 6.20 16.71 19.28
C GLU A 122 6.98 17.73 20.13
N TYR A 123 6.39 18.22 21.22
CA TYR A 123 7.06 19.12 22.16
C TYR A 123 8.31 18.51 22.81
N GLN A 124 8.31 17.20 23.07
CA GLN A 124 9.46 16.51 23.67
C GLN A 124 10.62 16.39 22.67
N LEU A 125 10.35 16.38 21.36
CA LEU A 125 11.38 16.46 20.32
C LEU A 125 12.04 17.84 20.30
N LEU A 126 11.27 18.91 20.52
CA LEU A 126 11.75 20.29 20.54
C LEU A 126 12.53 20.63 21.82
N GLU A 127 12.21 19.97 22.93
CA GLU A 127 12.94 20.10 24.20
C GLU A 127 14.21 19.26 24.27
N SER A 128 14.30 18.20 23.47
CA SER A 128 15.46 17.31 23.42
C SER A 128 16.64 17.92 22.64
N GLY A 129 17.26 18.95 23.23
CA GLY A 129 18.52 19.53 22.75
C GLY A 129 19.67 18.50 22.75
N PRO A 130 20.84 18.83 22.17
CA PRO A 130 21.98 17.92 22.03
C PRO A 130 22.57 17.40 23.36
N SER A 131 22.07 17.89 24.50
CA SER A 131 22.58 17.59 25.85
C SER A 131 21.56 16.95 26.81
N SER A 132 20.29 16.78 26.43
CA SER A 132 19.35 16.04 27.28
C SER A 132 19.40 14.57 26.93
N SER A 133 20.15 13.82 27.73
CA SER A 133 19.94 12.39 27.91
C SER A 133 18.43 12.11 27.96
N PHE A 134 17.97 11.16 27.15
CA PHE A 134 16.74 10.44 27.45
C PHE A 134 16.99 9.81 28.82
N SER A 135 16.61 10.53 29.88
CA SER A 135 16.59 10.00 31.22
C SER A 135 15.59 8.85 31.19
N SER A 136 16.16 7.66 31.30
CA SER A 136 15.45 6.45 31.65
C SER A 136 14.50 6.77 32.81
N SER A 137 13.21 6.83 32.55
CA SER A 137 12.25 6.66 33.63
C SER A 137 12.20 5.17 33.98
N PRO A 138 12.37 4.81 35.26
CA PRO A 138 12.61 3.45 35.68
C PRO A 138 11.28 2.71 35.86
N SER A 139 11.02 1.67 35.08
CA SER A 139 10.15 0.57 35.54
C SER A 139 10.42 -0.72 34.78
N THR A 140 11.18 -1.58 35.46
CA THR A 140 10.94 -3.03 35.60
C THR A 140 10.97 -3.92 34.35
N SER A 141 12.16 -4.11 33.76
CA SER A 141 12.62 -5.45 33.35
C SER A 141 14.12 -5.44 33.07
N LYS A 142 14.87 -6.15 33.91
CA LYS A 142 16.33 -6.30 33.82
C LYS A 142 16.73 -7.09 32.56
N ASN A 143 17.86 -6.69 31.99
CA ASN A 143 18.73 -7.44 31.08
C ASN A 143 18.25 -7.70 29.64
N LYS A 144 18.45 -6.71 28.76
CA LYS A 144 18.96 -6.96 27.40
C LYS A 144 20.03 -5.91 27.11
N LYS A 145 21.25 -6.36 26.77
CA LYS A 145 22.25 -5.50 26.14
C LYS A 145 21.64 -5.06 24.81
N GLU A 146 21.40 -3.76 24.62
CA GLU A 146 21.15 -3.18 23.29
C GLU A 146 22.27 -3.69 22.37
N THR A 147 21.91 -4.32 21.26
CA THR A 147 22.85 -4.78 20.24
C THR A 147 23.38 -3.57 19.46
N ASP A 148 24.63 -3.64 18.98
CA ASP A 148 25.24 -2.53 18.22
C ASP A 148 24.40 -2.13 16.98
N GLU A 149 23.67 -3.09 16.38
CA GLU A 149 22.71 -2.85 15.29
C GLU A 149 21.52 -1.97 15.70
N GLU A 150 20.96 -2.14 16.91
CA GLU A 150 19.88 -1.26 17.41
C GLU A 150 20.38 0.15 17.65
N ARG A 151 21.66 0.28 18.02
CA ARG A 151 22.31 1.57 18.28
C ARG A 151 22.61 2.33 16.99
N GLU A 152 23.03 1.62 15.94
CA GLU A 152 23.22 2.15 14.59
C GLU A 152 21.89 2.55 13.94
N LEU A 153 20.86 1.70 14.00
CA LEU A 153 19.50 2.00 13.51
C LEU A 153 18.89 3.22 14.22
N ARG A 154 19.13 3.37 15.52
CA ARG A 154 18.69 4.53 16.31
C ARG A 154 19.47 5.80 15.96
N GLN A 155 20.74 5.68 15.58
CA GLN A 155 21.52 6.80 15.03
C GLN A 155 21.05 7.19 13.64
N GLU A 156 20.76 6.23 12.75
CA GLU A 156 20.17 6.48 11.43
C GLU A 156 18.78 7.12 11.56
N ALA A 157 17.91 6.63 12.44
CA ALA A 157 16.60 7.23 12.70
C ALA A 157 16.72 8.68 13.21
N ARG A 158 17.73 8.97 14.04
CA ARG A 158 18.06 10.33 14.48
C ARG A 158 18.57 11.21 13.34
N GLN A 159 19.36 10.67 12.41
CA GLN A 159 19.85 11.40 11.24
C GLN A 159 18.75 11.62 10.19
N LEU A 160 17.83 10.66 10.04
CA LEU A 160 16.66 10.73 9.15
C LEU A 160 15.57 11.69 9.66
N LEU A 161 15.46 11.83 10.98
CA LEU A 161 14.62 12.85 11.62
C LEU A 161 15.30 14.23 11.62
N ARG A 162 16.63 14.28 11.59
CA ARG A 162 17.44 15.51 11.64
C ARG A 162 18.02 15.92 10.28
N GLY A 163 17.20 16.01 9.23
CA GLY A 163 17.62 16.29 7.85
C GLY A 163 18.81 17.26 7.73
N GLY A 164 20.02 16.72 7.56
CA GLY A 164 21.25 17.50 7.37
C GLY A 164 21.79 18.20 8.63
N ALA A 165 23.12 18.31 8.71
CA ALA A 165 23.89 18.89 9.83
C ALA A 165 23.61 20.37 10.16
N ASP A 166 22.64 21.01 9.49
CA ASP A 166 22.23 22.42 9.65
C ASP A 166 20.99 22.58 10.58
N GLU A 167 20.45 21.48 11.12
CA GLU A 167 19.28 21.43 12.02
C GLU A 167 19.62 21.62 13.50
N ALA A 168 20.75 22.26 13.83
CA ALA A 168 21.18 22.51 15.21
C ALA A 168 20.44 23.65 15.92
N ASP A 169 19.58 24.39 15.21
CA ASP A 169 18.85 25.55 15.75
C ASP A 169 17.39 25.18 16.06
N LYS A 170 17.10 25.04 17.36
CA LYS A 170 15.75 24.80 17.90
C LYS A 170 14.72 25.78 17.35
N GLY A 171 15.08 27.07 17.22
CA GLY A 171 14.15 28.09 16.72
C GLY A 171 13.81 27.93 15.25
N ARG A 172 14.74 27.41 14.43
CA ARG A 172 14.45 27.09 13.01
C ARG A 172 13.53 25.89 12.88
N LEU A 173 13.71 24.87 13.72
CA LEU A 173 12.86 23.69 13.72
C LEU A 173 11.43 24.03 14.15
N GLU A 174 11.27 24.78 15.25
CA GLU A 174 9.97 25.28 15.73
C GLU A 174 9.23 26.07 14.64
N LYS A 175 9.93 27.01 13.99
CA LYS A 175 9.34 27.82 12.91
C LYS A 175 8.93 27.00 11.69
N ARG A 176 9.72 26.00 11.31
CA ARG A 176 9.39 25.08 10.21
C ARG A 176 8.13 24.27 10.55
N LEU A 177 8.05 23.81 11.79
CA LEU A 177 6.92 23.02 12.25
C LEU A 177 5.63 23.84 12.31
N GLU A 178 5.70 25.06 12.83
CA GLU A 178 4.58 26.00 12.83
C GLU A 178 4.11 26.28 11.40
N SER A 179 5.04 26.58 10.48
CA SER A 179 4.71 26.81 9.06
C SER A 179 4.05 25.59 8.40
N PHE A 180 4.47 24.38 8.80
CA PHE A 180 3.87 23.14 8.32
C PHE A 180 2.43 22.99 8.81
N HIS A 181 2.18 23.19 10.10
CA HIS A 181 0.84 23.10 10.69
C HIS A 181 -0.11 24.15 10.09
N GLU A 182 0.35 25.39 9.95
CA GLU A 182 -0.42 26.47 9.31
C GLU A 182 -0.78 26.12 7.85
N CYS A 183 0.15 25.55 7.10
CA CYS A 183 -0.09 25.12 5.72
C CYS A 183 -1.05 23.92 5.65
N ALA A 184 -0.91 22.95 6.56
CA ALA A 184 -1.66 21.70 6.51
C ALA A 184 -3.13 21.89 6.93
N GLU A 185 -3.39 22.75 7.91
CA GLU A 185 -4.71 22.85 8.55
C GLU A 185 -5.87 23.17 7.59
N PRO A 186 -5.75 24.08 6.60
CA PRO A 186 -6.83 24.32 5.63
C PRO A 186 -7.21 23.06 4.83
N PHE A 187 -6.24 22.19 4.51
CA PHE A 187 -6.51 20.91 3.85
C PHE A 187 -7.20 19.95 4.81
N LEU A 188 -6.67 19.79 6.03
CA LEU A 188 -7.23 18.89 7.04
C LEU A 188 -8.65 19.29 7.44
N ALA A 189 -8.91 20.59 7.61
CA ALA A 189 -10.22 21.13 7.95
C ALA A 189 -11.30 20.74 6.92
N PHE A 190 -10.97 20.78 5.63
CA PHE A 190 -11.86 20.32 4.56
C PHE A 190 -12.25 18.84 4.75
N PHE A 191 -11.27 17.95 4.94
CA PHE A 191 -11.55 16.52 5.07
C PHE A 191 -12.19 16.15 6.42
N ARG A 192 -11.84 16.87 7.50
CA ARG A 192 -12.44 16.72 8.83
C ARG A 192 -13.93 17.03 8.80
N LYS A 193 -14.34 18.10 8.11
CA LYS A 193 -15.76 18.43 7.88
C LYS A 193 -16.53 17.31 7.18
N HIS A 194 -15.87 16.57 6.29
CA HIS A 194 -16.47 15.44 5.57
C HIS A 194 -16.26 14.08 6.24
N LYS A 195 -15.70 14.03 7.46
CA LYS A 195 -15.37 12.78 8.19
C LYS A 195 -14.47 11.82 7.39
N ARG A 196 -13.58 12.36 6.55
CA ARG A 196 -12.66 11.61 5.68
C ARG A 196 -11.20 11.89 6.04
N ILE A 197 -10.88 11.89 7.33
CA ILE A 197 -9.52 12.06 7.83
C ILE A 197 -9.13 10.84 8.65
N VAL A 198 -7.97 10.27 8.34
CA VAL A 198 -7.35 9.18 9.09
C VAL A 198 -6.12 9.76 9.77
N ARG A 199 -6.07 9.70 11.11
CA ARG A 199 -4.95 10.24 11.89
C ARG A 199 -4.09 9.09 12.39
N LEU A 200 -2.79 9.16 12.15
CA LEU A 200 -1.81 8.18 12.60
C LEU A 200 -0.74 8.84 13.44
N ASP A 201 -0.64 8.41 14.69
CA ASP A 201 0.45 8.81 15.58
C ASP A 201 1.71 8.00 15.27
N LEU A 202 2.76 8.71 14.87
CA LEU A 202 4.04 8.09 14.53
C LEU A 202 4.79 7.58 15.77
N LYS A 203 4.47 8.04 16.99
CA LYS A 203 5.14 7.77 18.27
C LYS A 203 6.67 7.72 18.21
N VAL A 204 7.34 8.65 18.88
CA VAL A 204 8.81 8.73 18.89
C VAL A 204 9.41 7.81 19.95
N PRO A 205 10.57 7.15 19.71
CA PRO A 205 11.40 7.25 18.50
C PRO A 205 11.02 6.26 17.39
N TYR A 206 10.13 5.31 17.66
CA TYR A 206 9.73 4.30 16.69
C TYR A 206 8.40 3.67 17.11
N ASN A 207 7.46 3.58 16.17
CA ASN A 207 6.28 2.74 16.29
C ASN A 207 6.49 1.52 15.40
N GLU A 208 6.95 0.41 15.98
CA GLU A 208 7.21 -0.84 15.24
C GLU A 208 5.96 -1.31 14.46
N ASP A 209 4.79 -1.00 15.02
CA ASP A 209 3.50 -1.36 14.46
C ASP A 209 2.96 -0.30 13.49
N LEU A 210 3.66 0.80 13.18
CA LEU A 210 3.16 1.85 12.29
C LEU A 210 2.84 1.28 10.91
N PHE A 211 3.82 0.63 10.28
CA PHE A 211 3.65 0.05 8.95
C PHE A 211 2.58 -1.03 8.98
N ARG A 212 2.54 -1.86 10.02
CA ARG A 212 1.49 -2.87 10.19
C ARG A 212 0.09 -2.23 10.29
N THR A 213 -0.04 -1.16 11.06
CA THR A 213 -1.30 -0.42 11.26
C THR A 213 -1.75 0.24 9.96
N VAL A 214 -0.82 0.89 9.24
CA VAL A 214 -1.09 1.50 7.95
C VAL A 214 -1.51 0.44 6.93
N ARG A 215 -0.78 -0.68 6.85
CA ARG A 215 -1.13 -1.81 5.97
C ARG A 215 -2.52 -2.33 6.27
N GLN A 216 -2.83 -2.59 7.53
CA GLN A 216 -4.14 -3.08 7.94
C GLN A 216 -5.24 -2.08 7.58
N LEU A 217 -5.01 -0.78 7.80
CA LEU A 217 -5.93 0.28 7.43
C LEU A 217 -6.26 0.24 5.93
N PHE A 218 -5.26 0.18 5.04
CA PHE A 218 -5.51 0.10 3.61
C PHE A 218 -6.19 -1.22 3.20
N VAL A 219 -5.86 -2.35 3.84
CA VAL A 219 -6.57 -3.61 3.63
C VAL A 219 -8.05 -3.50 4.06
N ASP A 220 -8.33 -2.85 5.18
CA ASP A 220 -9.70 -2.64 5.70
C ASP A 220 -10.52 -1.71 4.79
N PHE A 221 -9.86 -0.74 4.13
CA PHE A 221 -10.45 0.05 3.05
C PHE A 221 -10.67 -0.73 1.74
N GLY A 222 -10.26 -2.01 1.69
CA GLY A 222 -10.46 -2.90 0.55
C GLY A 222 -9.36 -2.84 -0.50
N PHE A 223 -8.21 -2.24 -0.18
CA PHE A 223 -7.05 -2.28 -1.07
C PHE A 223 -6.39 -3.67 -1.04
N GLY A 224 -6.23 -4.26 -2.22
CA GLY A 224 -5.46 -5.50 -2.39
C GLY A 224 -3.96 -5.22 -2.40
N ARG A 225 -3.21 -6.04 -1.66
CA ARG A 225 -1.74 -5.99 -1.61
C ARG A 225 -1.14 -6.54 -2.91
N ASN A 226 -0.15 -5.84 -3.44
CA ASN A 226 0.79 -6.35 -4.43
C ASN A 226 1.74 -7.31 -3.70
N ASN A 227 1.69 -8.59 -4.04
CA ASN A 227 2.48 -9.60 -3.34
C ASN A 227 3.81 -9.77 -4.08
N ASP A 228 4.90 -9.22 -3.54
CA ASP A 228 6.24 -9.34 -4.10
C ASP A 228 6.83 -10.76 -4.05
N SER A 229 6.20 -11.69 -3.33
CA SER A 229 6.53 -13.11 -3.42
C SER A 229 5.63 -13.79 -4.45
N ILE A 230 6.23 -14.46 -5.45
CA ILE A 230 5.47 -15.32 -6.36
C ILE A 230 4.67 -16.33 -5.53
N ARG A 231 3.34 -16.14 -5.46
CA ARG A 231 2.49 -16.99 -4.63
C ARG A 231 2.07 -18.21 -5.42
N VAL A 232 2.47 -19.37 -4.92
CA VAL A 232 1.93 -20.64 -5.40
C VAL A 232 0.56 -20.89 -4.78
N VAL A 233 -0.44 -21.13 -5.64
CA VAL A 233 -1.79 -21.52 -5.25
C VAL A 233 -2.06 -22.91 -5.81
N LEU A 234 -2.11 -23.91 -4.93
CA LEU A 234 -2.36 -25.30 -5.27
C LEU A 234 -3.85 -25.63 -5.10
N PHE A 235 -4.52 -25.96 -6.20
CA PHE A 235 -5.93 -26.33 -6.19
C PHE A 235 -6.09 -27.86 -6.16
N LEU A 236 -6.77 -28.37 -5.15
CA LEU A 236 -7.03 -29.80 -4.97
C LEU A 236 -8.54 -30.07 -4.88
N GLN A 237 -8.99 -31.20 -5.42
CA GLN A 237 -10.39 -31.64 -5.29
C GLN A 237 -10.61 -32.60 -4.13
N ASN A 238 -9.55 -33.27 -3.65
CA ASN A 238 -9.62 -34.31 -2.64
C ASN A 238 -8.77 -33.97 -1.42
N GLU A 239 -9.31 -34.18 -0.22
CA GLU A 239 -8.62 -33.96 1.05
C GLU A 239 -7.48 -34.94 1.30
N THR A 240 -7.58 -36.18 0.81
CA THR A 240 -6.52 -37.19 1.02
C THR A 240 -5.20 -36.82 0.35
N GLN A 241 -5.23 -35.95 -0.65
CA GLN A 241 -4.03 -35.42 -1.30
C GLN A 241 -3.33 -34.36 -0.44
N VAL A 242 -4.03 -33.75 0.51
CA VAL A 242 -3.46 -32.73 1.40
C VAL A 242 -2.51 -33.37 2.40
N ASP A 243 -2.87 -34.53 2.94
CA ASP A 243 -2.07 -35.22 3.96
C ASP A 243 -0.70 -35.68 3.42
N ALA A 244 -0.56 -35.81 2.09
CA ALA A 244 0.69 -36.12 1.41
C ALA A 244 1.59 -34.89 1.17
N ILE A 245 1.15 -33.69 1.59
CA ILE A 245 1.86 -32.43 1.37
C ILE A 245 2.27 -31.86 2.73
N ASP A 246 3.56 -31.60 2.88
CA ASP A 246 4.11 -30.94 4.07
C ASP A 246 3.79 -29.44 4.05
N THR A 247 2.56 -29.09 4.44
CA THR A 247 2.09 -27.70 4.43
C THR A 247 2.89 -26.78 5.33
N GLU A 248 3.49 -27.31 6.40
CA GLU A 248 4.34 -26.55 7.32
C GLU A 248 5.66 -26.16 6.64
N TYR A 249 6.34 -27.14 6.04
CA TYR A 249 7.62 -26.91 5.35
C TYR A 249 7.51 -25.91 4.18
N TYR A 250 6.43 -26.01 3.41
CA TYR A 250 6.18 -25.14 2.26
C TYR A 250 5.44 -23.84 2.64
N HIS A 251 5.25 -23.55 3.94
CA HIS A 251 4.53 -22.36 4.42
C HIS A 251 3.17 -22.17 3.70
N MET A 252 2.44 -23.28 3.56
CA MET A 252 1.16 -23.36 2.85
C MET A 252 -0.02 -23.33 3.82
N ARG A 253 -0.89 -22.34 3.68
CA ARG A 253 -2.16 -22.34 4.42
C ARG A 253 -3.25 -23.05 3.63
N LYS A 254 -3.94 -23.94 4.34
CA LYS A 254 -5.10 -24.69 3.85
C LYS A 254 -6.36 -23.85 3.95
N ILE A 255 -7.11 -23.78 2.84
CA ILE A 255 -8.38 -23.08 2.72
C ILE A 255 -9.38 -24.02 2.05
N ARG A 256 -10.61 -24.10 2.56
CA ARG A 256 -11.70 -24.88 1.95
C ARG A 256 -12.68 -23.93 1.28
N LEU A 257 -13.14 -24.29 0.07
CA LEU A 257 -14.17 -23.52 -0.63
C LEU A 257 -15.42 -23.30 0.23
N GLY A 258 -15.88 -24.33 0.95
CA GLY A 258 -17.07 -24.24 1.81
C GLY A 258 -16.94 -23.31 3.02
N ASP A 259 -15.72 -22.97 3.43
CA ASP A 259 -15.48 -22.00 4.51
C ASP A 259 -15.62 -20.56 4.01
N ILE A 260 -15.55 -20.35 2.69
CA ILE A 260 -15.61 -19.03 2.04
C ILE A 260 -16.96 -18.81 1.35
N CYS A 261 -17.43 -19.82 0.62
CA CYS A 261 -18.68 -19.77 -0.14
C CYS A 261 -19.71 -20.66 0.55
N HIS A 262 -20.70 -20.04 1.18
CA HIS A 262 -21.77 -20.76 1.88
C HIS A 262 -22.88 -21.23 0.94
N ASP A 263 -23.03 -20.56 -0.22
CA ASP A 263 -23.97 -20.96 -1.27
C ASP A 263 -23.31 -21.95 -2.25
N LYS A 264 -23.84 -23.17 -2.30
CA LYS A 264 -23.33 -24.25 -3.16
C LYS A 264 -23.80 -24.11 -4.61
N ASP A 265 -24.87 -23.37 -4.84
CA ASP A 265 -25.44 -23.14 -6.16
C ASP A 265 -24.79 -21.94 -6.86
N GLU A 266 -23.92 -21.23 -6.15
CA GLU A 266 -23.17 -20.09 -6.67
C GLU A 266 -22.30 -20.47 -7.88
N SER A 267 -22.19 -19.56 -8.86
CA SER A 267 -21.45 -19.82 -10.11
C SER A 267 -19.97 -20.10 -9.87
N LEU A 268 -19.33 -20.88 -10.75
CA LEU A 268 -17.88 -21.10 -10.73
C LEU A 268 -17.10 -19.78 -10.63
N THR A 269 -17.53 -18.77 -11.39
CA THR A 269 -16.88 -17.47 -11.45
C THR A 269 -16.86 -16.80 -10.08
N ASN A 270 -18.01 -16.76 -9.42
CA ASN A 270 -18.13 -16.12 -8.11
C ASN A 270 -17.39 -16.92 -7.04
N GLN A 271 -17.47 -18.25 -7.06
CA GLN A 271 -16.75 -19.11 -6.12
C GLN A 271 -15.23 -18.89 -6.20
N ILE A 272 -14.66 -18.86 -7.41
CA ILE A 272 -13.22 -18.61 -7.59
C ILE A 272 -12.84 -17.15 -7.24
N ARG A 273 -13.70 -16.17 -7.54
CA ARG A 273 -13.48 -14.77 -7.14
C ARG A 273 -13.52 -14.57 -5.62
N ALA A 274 -14.42 -15.26 -4.92
CA ALA A 274 -14.51 -15.24 -3.47
C ALA A 274 -13.25 -15.82 -2.83
N ILE A 275 -12.75 -16.96 -3.35
CA ILE A 275 -11.46 -17.53 -2.93
C ILE A 275 -10.34 -16.51 -3.14
N ARG A 276 -10.27 -15.89 -4.32
CA ARG A 276 -9.27 -14.87 -4.62
C ARG A 276 -9.36 -13.71 -3.61
N LYS A 277 -10.53 -13.12 -3.43
CA LYS A 277 -10.74 -12.00 -2.49
C LYS A 277 -10.32 -12.37 -1.06
N TYR A 278 -10.65 -13.59 -0.62
CA TYR A 278 -10.25 -14.09 0.68
C TYR A 278 -8.71 -14.24 0.81
N ILE A 279 -8.05 -14.82 -0.21
CA ILE A 279 -6.58 -14.95 -0.23
C ILE A 279 -5.94 -13.56 -0.16
N TYR A 280 -6.35 -12.60 -1.01
CA TYR A 280 -5.75 -11.26 -1.01
C TYR A 280 -5.95 -10.49 0.30
N ARG A 281 -7.04 -10.75 1.03
CA ARG A 281 -7.33 -10.12 2.32
C ARG A 281 -6.56 -10.74 3.48
N THR A 282 -6.36 -12.05 3.45
CA THR A 282 -5.88 -12.81 4.62
C THR A 282 -4.44 -13.31 4.49
N ALA A 283 -3.91 -13.39 3.27
CA ALA A 283 -2.61 -14.01 3.05
C ALA A 283 -1.46 -13.14 3.54
N GLN A 284 -0.51 -13.81 4.20
CA GLN A 284 0.73 -13.17 4.65
C GLN A 284 1.78 -13.16 3.53
N VAL A 285 2.82 -12.35 3.72
CA VAL A 285 3.97 -12.28 2.79
C VAL A 285 4.73 -13.60 2.85
N GLY A 286 5.10 -14.16 1.70
CA GLY A 286 5.76 -15.46 1.61
C GLY A 286 4.85 -16.65 1.94
N GLU A 287 3.56 -16.43 2.16
CA GLU A 287 2.58 -17.50 2.34
C GLU A 287 2.10 -18.06 0.99
N HIS A 288 2.14 -19.39 0.87
CA HIS A 288 1.57 -20.13 -0.22
C HIS A 288 0.21 -20.69 0.17
N ILE A 289 -0.65 -21.02 -0.80
CA ILE A 289 -2.04 -21.36 -0.49
C ILE A 289 -2.38 -22.73 -1.08
N LEU A 290 -3.00 -23.57 -0.26
CA LEU A 290 -3.64 -24.80 -0.69
C LEU A 290 -5.15 -24.59 -0.62
N VAL A 291 -5.83 -24.74 -1.76
CA VAL A 291 -7.27 -24.56 -1.89
C VAL A 291 -7.95 -25.90 -2.14
N LEU A 292 -8.86 -26.28 -1.25
CA LEU A 292 -9.73 -27.44 -1.42
C LEU A 292 -11.05 -27.06 -2.08
N LEU A 293 -11.24 -27.53 -3.31
CA LEU A 293 -12.38 -27.24 -4.19
C LEU A 293 -13.54 -28.24 -4.03
N LYS A 294 -13.70 -28.84 -2.86
CA LYS A 294 -14.81 -29.77 -2.59
C LYS A 294 -16.13 -29.00 -2.70
N GLY A 295 -17.04 -29.49 -3.55
CA GLY A 295 -18.34 -28.84 -3.81
C GLY A 295 -18.31 -27.72 -4.84
N LEU A 296 -17.23 -27.60 -5.63
CA LEU A 296 -17.13 -26.60 -6.71
C LEU A 296 -18.25 -26.80 -7.74
N ASN A 297 -19.03 -25.74 -7.97
CA ASN A 297 -20.04 -25.73 -9.00
C ASN A 297 -19.35 -25.54 -10.36
N THR A 298 -19.39 -26.57 -11.22
CA THR A 298 -18.81 -26.48 -12.56
C THR A 298 -19.81 -25.98 -13.62
N THR A 299 -21.08 -25.82 -13.23
CA THR A 299 -22.17 -25.34 -14.07
C THR A 299 -22.24 -23.82 -14.03
N ASP A 300 -21.48 -23.16 -14.91
CA ASP A 300 -21.89 -21.86 -15.43
C ASP A 300 -21.17 -21.47 -16.72
N SER A 301 -21.82 -20.56 -17.44
CA SER A 301 -21.84 -20.36 -18.88
C SER A 301 -21.52 -18.91 -19.22
N LYS A 302 -20.32 -18.70 -19.78
CA LYS A 302 -20.00 -17.70 -20.83
C LYS A 302 -18.53 -17.89 -21.22
N ARG A 303 -18.24 -17.86 -22.52
CA ARG A 303 -16.85 -17.88 -23.02
C ARG A 303 -16.17 -16.58 -22.56
N ASN A 304 -15.28 -16.67 -21.57
CA ASN A 304 -14.35 -15.58 -21.31
C ASN A 304 -13.56 -15.27 -22.59
N LYS A 305 -13.51 -13.97 -22.94
CA LYS A 305 -12.79 -13.48 -24.13
C LYS A 305 -11.28 -13.68 -23.99
N GLN A 306 -10.76 -13.70 -22.76
CA GLN A 306 -9.37 -14.07 -22.48
C GLN A 306 -9.21 -15.59 -22.44
N ARG A 307 -8.30 -16.09 -23.27
CA ARG A 307 -7.96 -17.51 -23.37
C ARG A 307 -6.55 -17.73 -22.85
N ILE A 308 -6.41 -18.51 -21.79
CA ILE A 308 -5.13 -19.15 -21.48
C ILE A 308 -4.84 -20.19 -22.58
N ASN A 309 -3.92 -19.81 -23.46
CA ASN A 309 -3.48 -20.67 -24.57
C ASN A 309 -2.48 -21.74 -24.08
N PHE A 310 -1.68 -21.42 -23.07
CA PHE A 310 -0.60 -22.26 -22.59
C PHE A 310 -0.88 -22.82 -21.18
N ILE A 311 -0.80 -24.15 -21.03
CA ILE A 311 -0.69 -24.84 -19.75
C ILE A 311 0.60 -25.63 -19.83
N GLU A 312 1.50 -25.45 -18.86
CA GLU A 312 2.68 -26.28 -18.75
C GLU A 312 2.32 -27.59 -18.05
N TYR A 313 2.84 -28.70 -18.54
CA TYR A 313 2.67 -30.02 -17.95
C TYR A 313 4.02 -30.49 -17.45
N ARG A 314 4.13 -30.76 -16.15
CA ARG A 314 5.40 -31.18 -15.56
C ARG A 314 5.20 -32.09 -14.37
N THR A 315 5.90 -33.22 -14.35
CA THR A 315 6.00 -34.08 -13.18
C THR A 315 7.22 -33.67 -12.36
N THR A 316 7.00 -32.98 -11.25
CA THR A 316 8.06 -32.41 -10.42
C THR A 316 7.68 -32.41 -8.94
N TYR A 317 8.64 -32.05 -8.09
CA TYR A 317 8.39 -31.76 -6.67
C TYR A 317 7.87 -30.33 -6.49
N LEU A 318 7.15 -30.07 -5.41
CA LEU A 318 6.72 -28.72 -5.04
C LEU A 318 7.92 -27.77 -4.83
N ASP A 319 9.10 -28.29 -4.45
CA ASP A 319 10.37 -27.55 -4.33
C ASP A 319 10.75 -26.79 -5.61
N TYR A 320 10.27 -27.24 -6.77
CA TYR A 320 10.49 -26.54 -8.04
C TYR A 320 9.77 -25.18 -8.10
N TYR A 321 8.60 -25.09 -7.48
CA TYR A 321 7.76 -23.89 -7.47
C TYR A 321 7.87 -23.10 -6.16
N ILE A 322 8.09 -23.78 -5.04
CA ILE A 322 8.21 -23.21 -3.70
C ILE A 322 9.62 -23.48 -3.19
N ARG A 323 10.44 -22.44 -3.10
CA ARG A 323 11.75 -22.54 -2.42
C ARG A 323 11.56 -22.21 -0.96
N SER A 324 11.71 -23.22 -0.09
CA SER A 324 11.76 -22.97 1.36
C SER A 324 13.12 -22.40 1.73
N ASN A 325 13.13 -21.37 2.57
CA ASN A 325 14.37 -20.84 3.16
C ASN A 325 14.79 -21.65 4.41
N SER A 326 14.05 -22.71 4.75
CA SER A 326 14.41 -23.60 5.85
C SER A 326 15.66 -24.41 5.52
N ARG A 327 16.53 -24.60 6.52
CA ARG A 327 17.68 -25.52 6.44
C ARG A 327 17.25 -26.98 6.56
N GLU A 328 16.00 -27.23 6.90
CA GLU A 328 15.43 -28.56 7.05
C GLU A 328 14.97 -29.10 5.68
N SER A 329 14.80 -30.42 5.59
CA SER A 329 14.15 -31.07 4.45
C SER A 329 12.66 -31.27 4.75
N PRO A 330 11.78 -31.28 3.73
CA PRO A 330 10.37 -31.59 3.95
C PRO A 330 10.24 -32.99 4.55
N ARG A 331 9.28 -33.18 5.47
CA ARG A 331 8.92 -34.49 6.02
C ARG A 331 8.55 -35.47 4.92
N GLN A 332 7.92 -34.97 3.85
CA GLN A 332 7.60 -35.76 2.67
C GLN A 332 7.79 -34.94 1.38
N ARG A 333 8.63 -35.45 0.48
CA ARG A 333 8.77 -34.91 -0.88
C ARG A 333 7.70 -35.51 -1.78
N CYS A 334 6.68 -34.72 -2.09
CA CYS A 334 5.61 -35.15 -2.99
C CYS A 334 5.97 -34.86 -4.44
N LYS A 335 6.33 -35.90 -5.20
CA LYS A 335 6.48 -35.79 -6.66
C LYS A 335 5.11 -35.97 -7.30
N MET A 336 4.61 -34.94 -7.97
CA MET A 336 3.30 -34.99 -8.60
C MET A 336 3.33 -34.45 -10.03
N PRO A 337 2.48 -34.98 -10.92
CA PRO A 337 2.22 -34.38 -12.21
C PRO A 337 1.32 -33.15 -12.02
N PHE A 338 1.86 -31.98 -12.35
CA PHE A 338 1.17 -30.71 -12.29
C PHE A 338 0.84 -30.18 -13.68
N ARG A 339 -0.36 -29.61 -13.78
CA ARG A 339 -0.74 -28.64 -14.80
C ARG A 339 -0.51 -27.27 -14.18
N THR A 340 0.33 -26.46 -14.81
CA THR A 340 0.75 -25.17 -14.26
C THR A 340 0.28 -24.03 -15.14
N ILE A 341 -0.29 -23.01 -14.50
CA ILE A 341 -0.68 -21.75 -15.13
C ILE A 341 0.03 -20.63 -14.38
N THR A 342 0.96 -19.97 -15.06
CA THR A 342 1.69 -18.82 -14.51
C THR A 342 1.02 -17.54 -14.98
N SER A 343 0.63 -16.69 -14.04
CA SER A 343 0.09 -15.36 -14.33
C SER A 343 1.23 -14.34 -14.45
N THR A 344 1.02 -13.29 -15.25
CA THR A 344 1.91 -12.12 -15.27
C THR A 344 1.87 -11.31 -13.97
N GLN A 345 0.88 -11.55 -13.09
CA GLN A 345 0.73 -10.90 -11.79
C GLN A 345 1.45 -11.65 -10.64
N GLY A 346 2.42 -12.52 -10.96
CA GLY A 346 3.26 -13.18 -9.96
C GLY A 346 2.63 -14.39 -9.27
N GLU A 347 1.44 -14.85 -9.65
CA GLU A 347 0.83 -16.06 -9.06
C GLU A 347 1.05 -17.28 -9.96
N VAL A 348 1.38 -18.43 -9.34
CA VAL A 348 1.52 -19.72 -10.00
C VAL A 348 0.39 -20.63 -9.53
N CYS A 349 -0.57 -20.90 -10.41
CA CYS A 349 -1.65 -21.84 -10.13
C CYS A 349 -1.18 -23.26 -10.49
N LEU A 350 -1.16 -24.15 -9.49
CA LEU A 350 -0.86 -25.56 -9.66
C LEU A 350 -2.14 -26.39 -9.57
N PHE A 351 -2.29 -27.34 -10.48
CA PHE A 351 -3.40 -28.28 -10.49
C PHE A 351 -2.85 -29.70 -10.68
N PRO A 352 -3.30 -30.70 -9.89
CA PRO A 352 -2.97 -32.10 -10.15
C PRO A 352 -3.44 -32.55 -11.53
N GLU A 353 -2.75 -33.52 -12.11
CA GLU A 353 -3.12 -34.10 -13.42
C GLU A 353 -4.56 -34.62 -13.49
N ALA A 354 -5.07 -35.14 -12.36
CA ALA A 354 -6.44 -35.64 -12.22
C ALA A 354 -7.50 -34.56 -12.52
N MET A 355 -7.16 -33.27 -12.39
CA MET A 355 -8.06 -32.19 -12.80
C MET A 355 -8.02 -31.99 -14.31
N SER A 356 -9.21 -31.90 -14.93
CA SER A 356 -9.29 -31.71 -16.39
C SER A 356 -8.66 -30.39 -16.84
N ALA A 357 -7.95 -30.42 -17.97
CA ALA A 357 -7.32 -29.24 -18.58
C ALA A 357 -8.31 -28.07 -18.73
N ARG A 358 -9.56 -28.39 -19.11
CA ARG A 358 -10.64 -27.41 -19.32
C ARG A 358 -11.00 -26.70 -18.01
N LEU A 359 -11.07 -27.42 -16.90
CA LEU A 359 -11.34 -26.83 -15.59
C LEU A 359 -10.17 -25.97 -15.12
N CYS A 360 -8.92 -26.46 -15.24
CA CYS A 360 -7.72 -25.69 -14.91
C CYS A 360 -7.69 -24.34 -15.65
N LYS A 361 -7.95 -24.34 -16.98
CA LYS A 361 -8.01 -23.09 -17.77
C LYS A 361 -9.11 -22.14 -17.29
N ARG A 362 -10.29 -22.67 -16.92
CA ARG A 362 -11.39 -21.84 -16.40
C ARG A 362 -11.01 -21.19 -15.07
N ILE A 363 -10.51 -21.98 -14.12
CA ILE A 363 -10.07 -21.47 -12.82
C ILE A 363 -8.94 -20.46 -13.02
N GLY A 364 -7.89 -20.80 -13.78
CA GLY A 364 -6.79 -19.89 -14.05
C GLY A 364 -7.21 -18.58 -14.72
N ASN A 365 -8.19 -18.62 -15.65
CA ASN A 365 -8.74 -17.41 -16.27
C ASN A 365 -9.44 -16.53 -15.23
N ILE A 366 -10.38 -17.10 -14.46
CA ILE A 366 -11.15 -16.34 -13.46
C ILE A 366 -10.23 -15.81 -12.35
N PHE A 367 -9.31 -16.65 -11.88
CA PHE A 367 -8.35 -16.30 -10.84
C PHE A 367 -7.36 -15.23 -11.31
N GLY A 368 -7.03 -15.19 -12.61
CA GLY A 368 -6.17 -14.16 -13.20
C GLY A 368 -6.88 -12.85 -13.59
N GLU A 369 -8.21 -12.81 -13.64
CA GLU A 369 -8.98 -11.61 -14.00
C GLU A 369 -8.87 -10.51 -12.93
N LYS A 370 -8.31 -9.33 -13.27
CA LYS A 370 -8.25 -8.19 -12.33
C LYS A 370 -9.63 -7.92 -11.70
N LEU A 371 -9.69 -7.90 -10.37
CA LEU A 371 -10.90 -7.55 -9.62
C LEU A 371 -11.34 -6.13 -10.00
N SER A 372 -12.62 -5.96 -10.36
CA SER A 372 -13.16 -4.65 -10.78
C SER A 372 -13.51 -3.77 -9.57
N MET A 373 -13.41 -2.44 -9.71
CA MET A 373 -13.75 -1.44 -8.67
C MET A 373 -15.21 -1.53 -8.16
N THR A 374 -16.12 -2.12 -8.94
CA THR A 374 -17.53 -2.33 -8.58
C THR A 374 -17.73 -3.48 -7.59
N GLU A 375 -16.85 -4.49 -7.58
CA GLU A 375 -16.93 -5.65 -6.67
C GLU A 375 -16.23 -5.39 -5.31
N THR A 376 -15.42 -4.33 -5.22
CA THR A 376 -14.86 -3.82 -3.96
C THR A 376 -15.85 -2.94 -3.19
N SER A 377 -16.76 -2.25 -3.88
CA SER A 377 -17.66 -1.25 -3.31
C SER A 377 -18.93 -1.82 -2.66
N GLU A 378 -19.43 -2.99 -3.09
CA GLU A 378 -20.60 -3.63 -2.44
C GLU A 378 -20.34 -4.08 -0.99
N SER A 379 -19.07 -4.35 -0.63
CA SER A 379 -18.66 -4.68 0.74
C SER A 379 -18.62 -3.49 1.71
N VAL A 380 -18.72 -2.24 1.23
CA VAL A 380 -18.57 -1.03 2.07
C VAL A 380 -19.89 -0.64 2.77
N ARG A 381 -21.03 -1.26 2.41
CA ARG A 381 -22.33 -0.91 3.00
C ARG A 381 -22.62 -1.51 4.38
N VAL A 382 -21.74 -2.34 4.94
CA VAL A 382 -21.98 -2.99 6.23
C VAL A 382 -20.80 -2.75 7.17
N HIS A 383 -20.83 -1.61 7.85
CA HIS A 383 -20.41 -1.39 9.25
C HIS A 383 -20.22 0.11 9.51
N VAL A 384 -21.33 0.82 9.64
CA VAL A 384 -21.37 2.08 10.38
C VAL A 384 -21.47 1.70 11.86
N TRP A 385 -20.39 1.89 12.62
CA TRP A 385 -20.47 1.79 14.07
C TRP A 385 -21.22 3.01 14.61
N PRO A 386 -22.21 2.83 15.50
CA PRO A 386 -22.90 3.93 16.15
C PRO A 386 -21.97 4.58 17.17
N SER A 387 -21.96 5.91 17.17
CA SER A 387 -21.22 6.74 18.11
C SER A 387 -21.77 6.57 19.53
N GLY A 388 -20.90 6.25 20.48
CA GLY A 388 -21.05 6.65 21.88
C GLY A 388 -20.46 8.03 22.10
#